data_AF-A0A7Y7RXZ5-F1
#
_entry.id   AF-A0A7Y7RXZ5-F1
#
_cell.length_a   1.000
_cell.length_b   1.000
_cell.length_c   1.000
_cell.angle_alpha   90.00
_cell.angle_beta   90.00
_cell.angle_gamma   90.00
#
_symmetry.space_group_name_H-M   'P 1'
#
loop_
_entity.id
_entity.type
_entity.pdbx_description
1 polymer ?
#
loop_
_entity_poly.entity_id
_entity_poly.type
_entity_poly.pdbx_seq_one_letter_code
_entity_poly.pdbx_strand_id
1 'polypeptide(L)'
;MPPKELKTNWLAKWRRILDDNVYRMDNPEAHRVMCRWETRDMLEAGVIDQMEKFEMDELADAAYWHAVEELATAPEGYMYGGHYDVIRKATSERIGQIIANTYYSASRPGPDGFDGKVFGHKHDLRLIFRHNSEAWVINDLVLTTPCGELYALVQTAQVINGKVYPIICDADAYRTLVDCAQVALERRDFESFQKARPLLLSAKFAKCATCFDRFGQREDCINCAGQGFVAKPVSQPTSSA
;
A
#
# COMPACT_ATOMS: atom_id res chain seq x y z
N MET A 1 39.20 -0.66 1.84
CA MET A 1 38.70 0.57 2.49
C MET A 1 38.98 0.44 3.99
N PRO A 2 39.50 1.49 4.67
CA PRO A 2 39.70 1.49 6.11
C PRO A 2 38.40 1.13 6.87
N PRO A 3 38.46 0.38 7.99
CA PRO A 3 37.26 -0.04 8.74
C PRO A 3 36.34 1.13 9.15
N LYS A 4 36.94 2.28 9.49
CA LYS A 4 36.20 3.50 9.85
C LYS A 4 35.45 4.12 8.66
N GLU A 5 36.05 4.12 7.47
CA GLU A 5 35.40 4.62 6.24
C GLU A 5 34.28 3.68 5.78
N LEU A 6 34.45 2.36 5.96
CA LEU A 6 33.40 1.37 5.70
C LEU A 6 32.17 1.62 6.58
N LYS A 7 32.38 1.76 7.90
CA LYS A 7 31.30 2.04 8.84
C LYS A 7 30.58 3.35 8.52
N THR A 8 31.32 4.42 8.25
CA THR A 8 30.72 5.71 7.86
C THR A 8 29.84 5.59 6.61
N ASN A 9 30.31 4.90 5.57
CA ASN A 9 29.56 4.76 4.32
C ASN A 9 28.29 3.91 4.49
N TRP A 10 28.36 2.86 5.30
CA TRP A 10 27.21 1.99 5.58
C TRP A 10 26.17 2.72 6.44
N LEU A 11 26.60 3.41 7.50
CA LEU A 11 25.70 4.24 8.29
C LEU A 11 25.05 5.35 7.45
N ALA A 12 25.79 5.99 6.55
CA ALA A 12 25.24 6.99 5.64
C ALA A 12 24.23 6.38 4.64
N LYS A 13 24.44 5.14 4.18
CA LYS A 13 23.48 4.40 3.35
C LYS A 13 22.20 4.10 4.13
N TRP A 14 22.32 3.54 5.32
CA TRP A 14 21.16 3.23 6.17
C TRP A 14 20.39 4.49 6.55
N ARG A 15 21.08 5.58 6.89
CA ARG A 15 20.45 6.85 7.24
C ARG A 15 19.65 7.44 6.07
N ARG A 16 20.15 7.34 4.84
CA ARG A 16 19.41 7.72 3.63
C ARG A 16 18.12 6.93 3.46
N ILE A 17 18.12 5.64 3.80
CA ILE A 17 16.91 4.81 3.74
C ILE A 17 15.95 5.22 4.85
N LEU A 18 16.44 5.37 6.09
CA LEU A 18 15.62 5.79 7.22
C LEU A 18 14.95 7.16 6.96
N ASP A 19 15.69 8.12 6.41
CA ASP A 19 15.23 9.49 6.16
C ASP A 19 14.38 9.62 4.88
N ASP A 20 14.16 8.54 4.10
CA ASP A 20 13.26 8.54 2.95
C ASP A 20 11.79 8.55 3.40
N ASN A 21 11.32 9.75 3.75
CA ASN A 21 9.97 9.95 4.27
C ASN A 21 8.89 9.63 3.23
N VAL A 22 9.16 9.87 1.96
CA VAL A 22 8.20 9.59 0.88
C VAL A 22 7.99 8.09 0.79
N TYR A 23 9.07 7.32 0.66
CA TYR A 23 8.96 5.87 0.57
C TYR A 23 8.37 5.24 1.84
N ARG A 24 8.72 5.78 3.01
CA ARG A 24 8.15 5.37 4.30
C ARG A 24 6.64 5.55 4.36
N MET A 25 6.13 6.68 3.89
CA MET A 25 4.68 6.95 3.90
C MET A 25 3.94 6.17 2.82
N ASP A 26 4.56 5.93 1.67
CA ASP A 26 3.93 5.16 0.59
C ASP A 26 3.96 3.64 0.84
N ASN A 27 5.01 3.13 1.52
CA ASN A 27 5.25 1.70 1.74
C ASN A 27 5.91 1.42 3.11
N PRO A 28 5.21 1.64 4.24
CA PRO A 28 5.81 1.57 5.56
C PRO A 28 6.37 0.19 5.90
N GLU A 29 5.69 -0.89 5.52
CA GLU A 29 6.17 -2.25 5.75
C GLU A 29 7.48 -2.54 4.99
N ALA A 30 7.57 -2.12 3.73
CA ALA A 30 8.76 -2.34 2.90
C ALA A 30 9.93 -1.46 3.35
N HIS A 31 9.67 -0.21 3.72
CA HIS A 31 10.67 0.71 4.27
C HIS A 31 11.34 0.14 5.53
N ARG A 32 10.54 -0.38 6.47
CA ARG A 32 11.06 -1.03 7.67
C ARG A 32 11.90 -2.27 7.35
N VAL A 33 11.44 -3.11 6.44
CA VAL A 33 12.18 -4.31 6.00
C VAL A 33 13.53 -3.91 5.40
N MET A 34 13.57 -2.89 4.55
CA MET A 34 14.82 -2.38 3.99
C MET A 34 15.78 -1.89 5.07
N CYS A 35 15.30 -1.11 6.05
CA CYS A 35 16.12 -0.67 7.17
C CYS A 35 16.74 -1.86 7.92
N ARG A 36 15.93 -2.90 8.20
CA ARG A 36 16.35 -4.10 8.95
C ARG A 36 17.26 -5.03 8.15
N TRP A 37 17.11 -5.10 6.83
CA TRP A 37 18.05 -5.83 5.97
C TRP A 37 19.42 -5.18 6.00
N GLU A 38 19.48 -3.86 5.88
CA GLU A 38 20.77 -3.16 5.97
C GLU A 38 21.42 -3.36 7.33
N THR A 39 20.70 -3.24 8.46
CA THR A 39 21.28 -3.48 9.80
C THR A 39 21.73 -4.93 9.99
N ARG A 40 21.01 -5.91 9.46
CA ARG A 40 21.44 -7.32 9.44
C ARG A 40 22.74 -7.47 8.67
N ASP A 41 22.80 -6.95 7.46
CA ASP A 41 24.00 -7.04 6.62
C ASP A 41 25.19 -6.35 7.32
N MET A 42 24.97 -5.23 8.04
CA MET A 42 26.01 -4.54 8.83
C MET A 42 26.58 -5.41 9.95
N LEU A 43 25.69 -6.12 10.66
CA LEU A 43 26.08 -7.02 11.74
C LEU A 43 26.86 -8.22 11.20
N GLU A 44 26.37 -8.83 10.11
CA GLU A 44 27.03 -9.96 9.45
C GLU A 44 28.43 -9.58 8.93
N ALA A 45 28.60 -8.35 8.45
CA ALA A 45 29.88 -7.81 8.02
C ALA A 45 30.78 -7.33 9.17
N GLY A 46 30.33 -7.39 10.43
CA GLY A 46 31.07 -6.91 11.61
C GLY A 46 31.28 -5.39 11.65
N VAL A 47 30.46 -4.63 10.90
CA VAL A 47 30.53 -3.15 10.83
C VAL A 47 29.90 -2.51 12.08
N ILE A 48 28.87 -3.16 12.61
CA ILE A 48 28.20 -2.79 13.85
C ILE A 48 28.13 -4.00 14.79
N ASP A 49 27.97 -3.74 16.08
CA ASP A 49 27.69 -4.78 17.07
C ASP A 49 26.19 -5.04 17.26
N GLN A 50 25.87 -5.98 18.15
CA GLN A 50 24.50 -6.38 18.43
C GLN A 50 23.66 -5.28 19.11
N MET A 51 24.30 -4.43 19.92
CA MET A 51 23.63 -3.31 20.60
C MET A 51 23.32 -2.20 19.59
N GLU A 52 24.29 -1.84 18.76
CA GLU A 52 24.10 -0.88 17.67
C GLU A 52 23.00 -1.34 16.72
N LYS A 53 22.95 -2.64 16.37
CA LYS A 53 21.86 -3.20 15.57
C LYS A 53 20.50 -3.01 16.26
N PHE A 54 20.43 -3.29 17.55
CA PHE A 54 19.19 -3.15 18.31
C PHE A 54 18.69 -1.69 18.29
N GLU A 55 19.55 -0.72 18.58
CA GLU A 55 19.20 0.71 18.54
C GLU A 55 18.73 1.16 17.15
N MET A 56 19.40 0.71 16.10
CA MET A 56 19.02 1.02 14.72
C MET A 56 17.68 0.38 14.33
N ASP A 57 17.42 -0.87 14.74
CA ASP A 57 16.14 -1.53 14.51
C ASP A 57 15.00 -0.84 15.25
N GLU A 58 15.22 -0.34 16.47
CA GLU A 58 14.23 0.42 17.24
C GLU A 58 13.87 1.75 16.53
N LEU A 59 14.86 2.42 15.92
CA LEU A 59 14.61 3.62 15.11
C LEU A 59 13.76 3.31 13.87
N ALA A 60 14.01 2.18 13.21
CA ALA A 60 13.20 1.73 12.08
C ALA A 60 11.76 1.37 12.52
N ASP A 61 11.60 0.75 13.69
CA ASP A 61 10.31 0.41 14.25
C ASP A 61 9.52 1.66 14.68
N ALA A 62 10.17 2.64 15.28
CA ALA A 62 9.56 3.93 15.59
C ALA A 62 9.11 4.67 14.33
N ALA A 63 9.95 4.68 13.28
CA ALA A 63 9.60 5.26 11.99
C ALA A 63 8.39 4.56 11.34
N TYR A 64 8.33 3.22 11.46
CA TYR A 64 7.19 2.43 11.01
C TYR A 64 5.90 2.79 11.77
N TRP A 65 5.93 2.79 13.10
CA TRP A 65 4.75 3.11 13.92
C TRP A 65 4.23 4.51 13.68
N HIS A 66 5.12 5.49 13.55
CA HIS A 66 4.73 6.84 13.16
C HIS A 66 3.99 6.85 11.81
N ALA A 67 4.49 6.15 10.79
CA ALA A 67 3.81 6.09 9.50
C ALA A 67 2.47 5.33 9.61
N VAL A 68 2.42 4.28 10.43
CA VAL A 68 1.22 3.50 10.69
C VAL A 68 0.09 4.37 11.25
N GLU A 69 0.43 5.22 12.23
CA GLU A 69 -0.48 6.14 12.91
C GLU A 69 -0.96 7.26 11.98
N GLU A 70 -0.04 7.92 11.28
CA GLU A 70 -0.38 8.99 10.31
C GLU A 70 -1.30 8.48 9.19
N LEU A 71 -1.07 7.26 8.72
CA LEU A 71 -1.89 6.65 7.66
C LEU A 71 -3.24 6.13 8.15
N ALA A 72 -3.44 5.96 9.46
CA ALA A 72 -4.70 5.44 10.00
C ALA A 72 -5.90 6.35 9.72
N THR A 73 -5.65 7.65 9.54
CA THR A 73 -6.65 8.67 9.19
C THR A 73 -6.52 9.18 7.76
N ALA A 74 -5.56 8.67 6.99
CA ALA A 74 -5.34 9.13 5.63
C ALA A 74 -6.49 8.66 4.71
N PRO A 75 -6.96 9.51 3.79
CA PRO A 75 -7.91 9.08 2.78
C PRO A 75 -7.31 7.97 1.92
N GLU A 76 -8.16 7.03 1.54
CA GLU A 76 -7.81 5.96 0.62
C GLU A 76 -7.41 6.54 -0.73
N GLY A 77 -6.36 5.98 -1.32
CA GLY A 77 -5.86 6.44 -2.60
C GLY A 77 -5.06 5.36 -3.30
N TYR A 78 -4.47 5.74 -4.42
CA TYR A 78 -3.62 4.86 -5.19
C TYR A 78 -2.45 4.30 -4.36
N MET A 79 -2.32 2.98 -4.36
CA MET A 79 -1.22 2.22 -3.74
C MET A 79 -0.23 1.71 -4.80
N TYR A 80 1.07 1.96 -4.59
CA TYR A 80 2.16 1.66 -5.53
C TYR A 80 2.46 0.16 -5.75
N GLY A 81 1.73 -0.74 -5.11
CA GLY A 81 1.74 -2.19 -5.38
C GLY A 81 0.40 -2.73 -5.86
N GLY A 82 -0.56 -1.84 -6.11
CA GLY A 82 -1.92 -2.22 -6.48
C GLY A 82 -2.01 -2.69 -7.93
N HIS A 83 -2.94 -3.61 -8.17
CA HIS A 83 -3.43 -3.94 -9.50
C HIS A 83 -4.79 -3.29 -9.66
N TYR A 84 -5.00 -2.57 -10.75
CA TYR A 84 -6.22 -1.81 -11.00
C TYR A 84 -6.76 -2.11 -12.39
N ASP A 85 -8.07 -2.32 -12.49
CA ASP A 85 -8.77 -2.23 -13.77
C ASP A 85 -9.07 -0.75 -14.04
N VAL A 86 -8.82 -0.31 -15.29
CA VAL A 86 -9.10 1.07 -15.72
C VAL A 86 -10.43 1.06 -16.45
N ILE A 87 -11.46 1.60 -15.80
CA ILE A 87 -12.85 1.55 -16.28
C ILE A 87 -13.32 2.94 -16.68
N ARG A 88 -13.78 3.12 -17.92
CA ARG A 88 -14.39 4.37 -18.38
C ARG A 88 -15.67 4.63 -17.60
N LYS A 89 -15.76 5.74 -16.85
CA LYS A 89 -16.93 6.02 -16.00
C LYS A 89 -18.23 6.16 -16.78
N ALA A 90 -18.16 6.67 -18.01
CA ALA A 90 -19.34 6.91 -18.85
C ALA A 90 -19.99 5.62 -19.38
N THR A 91 -19.20 4.59 -19.69
CA THR A 91 -19.67 3.37 -20.37
C THR A 91 -19.52 2.10 -19.54
N SER A 92 -18.82 2.17 -18.40
CA SER A 92 -18.43 0.99 -17.61
C SER A 92 -17.50 0.01 -18.34
N GLU A 93 -16.89 0.44 -19.45
CA GLU A 93 -15.99 -0.38 -20.24
C GLU A 93 -14.58 -0.40 -19.62
N ARG A 94 -13.99 -1.58 -19.50
CA ARG A 94 -12.60 -1.74 -19.11
C ARG A 94 -11.68 -1.50 -20.31
N ILE A 95 -10.89 -0.43 -20.26
CA ILE A 95 -9.97 -0.05 -21.33
C ILE A 95 -8.54 -0.57 -21.14
N GLY A 96 -8.22 -1.05 -19.93
CA GLY A 96 -6.91 -1.57 -19.60
C GLY A 96 -6.78 -1.99 -18.14
N GLN A 97 -5.54 -2.23 -17.73
CA GLN A 97 -5.18 -2.53 -16.36
C GLN A 97 -3.83 -1.92 -16.00
N ILE A 98 -3.67 -1.54 -14.74
CA ILE A 98 -2.40 -1.15 -14.14
C ILE A 98 -1.97 -2.29 -13.23
N ILE A 99 -0.78 -2.86 -13.45
CA ILE A 99 -0.18 -3.90 -12.60
C ILE A 99 1.12 -3.32 -12.05
N ALA A 100 1.18 -3.10 -10.73
CA ALA A 100 2.37 -2.56 -10.05
C ALA A 100 2.96 -1.34 -10.78
N ASN A 101 2.10 -0.33 -11.00
CA ASN A 101 2.41 0.93 -11.71
C ASN A 101 2.69 0.82 -13.21
N THR A 102 2.53 -0.35 -13.82
CA THR A 102 2.70 -0.53 -15.27
C THR A 102 1.33 -0.69 -15.92
N TYR A 103 1.04 0.13 -16.92
CA TYR A 103 -0.25 0.11 -17.63
C TYR A 103 -0.20 -0.76 -18.89
N TYR A 104 -1.27 -1.53 -19.09
CA TYR A 104 -1.50 -2.44 -20.20
C TYR A 104 -2.90 -2.20 -20.76
N SER A 105 -3.00 -1.85 -22.04
CA SER A 105 -4.27 -1.63 -22.73
C SER A 105 -4.99 -2.97 -22.96
N ALA A 106 -6.32 -2.94 -22.92
CA ALA A 106 -7.14 -4.14 -23.17
C ALA A 106 -7.04 -4.63 -24.62
N SER A 107 -6.80 -3.72 -25.58
CA SER A 107 -6.76 -3.98 -27.02
C SER A 107 -5.44 -4.58 -27.54
N ARG A 108 -4.60 -5.13 -26.64
CA ARG A 108 -3.26 -5.75 -26.83
C ARG A 108 -2.13 -4.79 -26.44
N PRO A 109 -1.26 -5.16 -25.47
CA PRO A 109 -0.11 -4.33 -25.10
C PRO A 109 0.78 -4.07 -26.31
N GLY A 110 1.36 -2.88 -26.40
CA GLY A 110 2.31 -2.52 -27.46
C GLY A 110 3.46 -3.52 -27.62
N PRO A 111 4.19 -3.47 -28.74
CA PRO A 111 5.22 -4.46 -29.10
C PRO A 111 6.32 -4.64 -28.03
N ASP A 112 6.51 -3.64 -27.17
CA ASP A 112 7.49 -3.64 -26.07
C ASP A 112 6.95 -4.18 -24.74
N GLY A 113 5.73 -4.73 -24.73
CA GLY A 113 5.14 -5.44 -23.59
C GLY A 113 4.39 -4.58 -22.57
N PHE A 114 4.38 -3.25 -22.67
CA PHE A 114 3.53 -2.35 -21.85
C PHE A 114 3.31 -1.00 -22.55
N ASP A 115 2.24 -0.28 -22.17
CA ASP A 115 1.79 0.94 -22.87
C ASP A 115 2.04 2.25 -22.10
N GLY A 116 2.24 2.16 -20.79
CA GLY A 116 2.51 3.32 -19.95
C GLY A 116 2.96 2.95 -18.55
N LYS A 117 3.35 3.95 -17.76
CA LYS A 117 3.73 3.79 -16.36
C LYS A 117 3.20 4.91 -15.50
N VAL A 118 2.85 4.58 -14.26
CA VAL A 118 2.47 5.54 -13.23
C VAL A 118 3.72 6.07 -12.56
N PHE A 119 3.82 7.39 -12.50
CA PHE A 119 4.90 8.15 -11.86
C PHE A 119 4.33 9.20 -10.92
N GLY A 120 5.19 9.78 -10.10
CA GLY A 120 4.86 10.89 -9.20
C GLY A 120 4.81 10.46 -7.75
N HIS A 121 4.14 11.28 -6.93
CA HIS A 121 3.82 11.05 -5.52
C HIS A 121 2.33 11.30 -5.30
N LYS A 122 1.80 11.02 -4.10
CA LYS A 122 0.36 11.09 -3.77
C LYS A 122 -0.44 12.29 -4.33
N HIS A 123 0.17 13.46 -4.50
CA HIS A 123 -0.49 14.68 -5.01
C HIS A 123 -0.20 15.04 -6.48
N ASP A 124 0.68 14.31 -7.16
CA ASP A 124 1.04 14.53 -8.57
C ASP A 124 1.20 13.18 -9.31
N LEU A 125 0.34 12.22 -8.95
CA LEU A 125 0.33 10.91 -9.60
C LEU A 125 -0.13 11.07 -11.06
N ARG A 126 0.65 10.51 -11.98
CA ARG A 126 0.36 10.57 -13.41
C ARG A 126 0.62 9.23 -14.08
N LEU A 127 -0.31 8.78 -14.90
CA LEU A 127 -0.07 7.74 -15.89
C LEU A 127 0.54 8.38 -17.14
N ILE A 128 1.79 8.04 -17.44
CA ILE A 128 2.49 8.51 -18.63
C ILE A 128 2.54 7.40 -19.68
N PHE A 129 1.96 7.68 -20.84
CA PHE A 129 1.94 6.75 -21.97
C PHE A 129 3.25 6.81 -22.76
N ARG A 130 3.74 5.64 -23.15
CA ARG A 130 5.04 5.52 -23.82
C ARG A 130 5.02 6.01 -25.27
N HIS A 131 3.91 5.82 -25.97
CA HIS A 131 3.82 6.01 -27.41
C HIS A 131 3.68 7.49 -27.81
N ASN A 132 3.05 8.32 -26.97
CA ASN A 132 2.77 9.73 -27.25
C ASN A 132 3.22 10.68 -26.13
N SER A 133 3.84 10.16 -25.05
CA SER A 133 4.22 10.93 -23.86
C SER A 133 3.07 11.69 -23.20
N GLU A 134 1.83 11.28 -23.47
CA GLU A 134 0.65 11.89 -22.86
C GLU A 134 0.62 11.51 -21.38
N ALA A 135 0.25 12.47 -20.54
CA ALA A 135 0.18 12.29 -19.09
C ALA A 135 -1.26 12.48 -18.63
N TRP A 136 -1.83 11.43 -18.04
CA TRP A 136 -3.17 11.45 -17.43
C TRP A 136 -3.02 11.56 -15.92
N VAL A 137 -3.77 12.47 -15.31
CA VAL A 137 -3.67 12.76 -13.88
C VAL A 137 -4.47 11.73 -13.09
N ILE A 138 -3.88 11.21 -12.01
CA ILE A 138 -4.57 10.34 -11.05
C ILE A 138 -4.80 11.16 -9.78
N ASN A 139 -6.06 11.36 -9.44
CA ASN A 139 -6.48 11.89 -8.14
C ASN A 139 -7.30 10.80 -7.44
N ASP A 140 -6.86 10.39 -6.25
CA ASP A 140 -7.38 9.24 -5.51
C ASP A 140 -7.38 7.97 -6.38
N LEU A 141 -8.57 7.48 -6.76
CA LEU A 141 -8.78 6.34 -7.66
C LEU A 141 -9.49 6.76 -8.95
N VAL A 142 -9.27 8.01 -9.39
CA VAL A 142 -9.84 8.57 -10.62
C VAL A 142 -8.71 9.06 -11.52
N LEU A 143 -8.67 8.50 -12.72
CA LEU A 143 -7.76 8.86 -13.78
C LEU A 143 -8.47 9.82 -14.75
N THR A 144 -7.87 10.97 -15.01
CA THR A 144 -8.43 12.06 -15.81
C THR A 144 -7.55 12.33 -17.02
N THR A 145 -8.16 12.30 -18.21
CA THR A 145 -7.46 12.61 -19.46
C THR A 145 -7.32 14.12 -19.66
N PRO A 146 -6.42 14.59 -20.55
CA PRO A 146 -6.32 16.00 -20.91
C PRO A 146 -7.61 16.59 -21.50
N CYS A 147 -8.46 15.77 -22.14
CA CYS A 147 -9.76 16.18 -22.65
C CYS A 147 -10.89 16.12 -21.61
N GLY A 148 -10.58 15.75 -20.36
CA GLY A 148 -11.54 15.74 -19.24
C GLY A 148 -12.37 14.46 -19.12
N GLU A 149 -12.07 13.41 -19.90
CA GLU A 149 -12.69 12.11 -19.70
C GLU A 149 -12.22 11.49 -18.37
N LEU A 150 -13.15 10.81 -17.69
CA LEU A 150 -12.91 10.23 -16.38
C LEU A 150 -12.94 8.70 -16.42
N TYR A 151 -11.94 8.11 -15.78
CA TYR A 151 -11.77 6.67 -15.64
C TYR A 151 -11.65 6.32 -14.16
N ALA A 152 -12.36 5.31 -13.70
CA ALA A 152 -12.23 4.76 -12.36
C ALA A 152 -11.10 3.73 -12.34
N LEU A 153 -10.23 3.82 -11.33
CA LEU A 153 -9.23 2.81 -11.01
C LEU A 153 -9.84 1.85 -9.97
N VAL A 154 -10.21 0.67 -10.41
CA VAL A 154 -10.81 -0.34 -9.54
C VAL A 154 -9.73 -1.29 -9.09
N GLN A 155 -9.38 -1.27 -7.81
CA GLN A 155 -8.37 -2.18 -7.30
C GLN A 155 -8.86 -3.64 -7.32
N THR A 156 -8.05 -4.53 -7.89
CA THR A 156 -8.34 -5.97 -8.03
C THR A 156 -7.37 -6.85 -7.25
N ALA A 157 -6.14 -6.38 -7.02
CA ALA A 157 -5.16 -7.04 -6.17
C ALA A 157 -4.16 -6.06 -5.56
N GLN A 158 -3.36 -6.54 -4.62
CA GLN A 158 -2.25 -5.81 -3.99
C GLN A 158 -1.03 -6.72 -3.86
N VAL A 159 0.14 -6.21 -4.23
CA VAL A 159 1.43 -6.85 -3.96
C VAL A 159 1.86 -6.52 -2.53
N ILE A 160 2.14 -7.56 -1.75
CA ILE A 160 2.58 -7.46 -0.36
C ILE A 160 3.73 -8.46 -0.17
N ASN A 161 4.91 -7.95 0.20
CA ASN A 161 6.14 -8.76 0.35
C ASN A 161 6.42 -9.67 -0.85
N GLY A 162 6.27 -9.13 -2.06
CA GLY A 162 6.54 -9.85 -3.32
C GLY A 162 5.47 -10.87 -3.73
N LYS A 163 4.39 -11.01 -2.98
CA LYS A 163 3.26 -11.89 -3.32
C LYS A 163 2.02 -11.08 -3.69
N VAL A 164 1.33 -11.51 -4.74
CA VAL A 164 0.06 -10.91 -5.18
C VAL A 164 -1.08 -11.49 -4.36
N TYR A 165 -1.88 -10.62 -3.74
CA TYR A 165 -3.08 -10.98 -3.01
C TYR A 165 -4.30 -10.33 -3.67
N PRO A 166 -5.36 -11.11 -3.98
CA PRO A 166 -6.62 -10.52 -4.45
C PRO A 166 -7.26 -9.68 -3.34
N ILE A 167 -8.02 -8.67 -3.74
CA ILE A 167 -8.74 -7.83 -2.78
C ILE A 167 -9.77 -8.66 -2.02
N ILE A 168 -9.73 -8.58 -0.68
CA ILE A 168 -10.69 -9.24 0.18
C ILE A 168 -12.06 -8.60 -0.01
N CYS A 169 -12.99 -9.36 -0.60
CA CYS A 169 -14.36 -8.96 -0.86
C CYS A 169 -15.40 -9.74 -0.04
N ASP A 170 -14.97 -10.79 0.65
CA ASP A 170 -15.78 -11.60 1.54
C ASP A 170 -15.73 -11.03 2.97
N ALA A 171 -16.91 -10.85 3.58
CA ALA A 171 -17.04 -10.21 4.88
C ALA A 171 -16.46 -11.07 6.02
N ASP A 172 -16.62 -12.40 5.94
CA ASP A 172 -16.13 -13.34 6.96
C ASP A 172 -14.61 -13.45 6.91
N ALA A 173 -14.03 -13.50 5.70
CA ALA A 173 -12.59 -13.44 5.50
C ALA A 173 -11.99 -12.12 6.02
N TYR A 174 -12.68 -10.99 5.79
CA TYR A 174 -12.27 -9.70 6.33
C TYR A 174 -12.30 -9.70 7.86
N ARG A 175 -13.40 -10.12 8.48
CA ARG A 175 -13.53 -10.23 9.95
C ARG A 175 -12.43 -11.09 10.55
N THR A 176 -12.20 -12.27 9.96
CA THR A 176 -11.13 -13.18 10.38
C THR A 176 -9.75 -12.49 10.34
N LEU A 177 -9.47 -11.73 9.28
CA LEU A 177 -8.21 -11.00 9.18
C LEU A 177 -8.10 -9.87 10.22
N VAL A 178 -9.19 -9.16 10.51
CA VAL A 178 -9.21 -8.13 11.57
C VAL A 178 -8.90 -8.77 12.93
N ASP A 179 -9.53 -9.90 13.25
CA ASP A 179 -9.30 -10.62 14.51
C ASP A 179 -7.85 -11.13 14.61
N CYS A 180 -7.32 -11.71 13.53
CA CYS A 180 -5.92 -12.10 13.45
C CYS A 180 -4.96 -10.93 13.65
N ALA A 181 -5.24 -9.77 13.04
CA ALA A 181 -4.43 -8.56 13.21
C ALA A 181 -4.46 -8.05 14.66
N GLN A 182 -5.63 -8.10 15.31
CA GLN A 182 -5.77 -7.71 16.71
C GLN A 182 -4.99 -8.66 17.64
N VAL A 183 -5.13 -9.97 17.47
CA VAL A 183 -4.38 -10.96 18.26
C VAL A 183 -2.88 -10.80 18.05
N ALA A 184 -2.43 -10.50 16.82
CA ALA A 184 -1.03 -10.24 16.53
C ALA A 184 -0.50 -9.02 17.31
N LEU A 185 -1.26 -7.92 17.36
CA LEU A 185 -0.92 -6.75 18.18
C LEU A 185 -0.85 -7.08 19.67
N GLU A 186 -1.84 -7.78 20.20
CA GLU A 186 -1.91 -8.17 21.62
C GLU A 186 -0.74 -9.08 22.02
N ARG A 187 -0.32 -9.98 21.13
CA ARG A 187 0.84 -10.87 21.32
C ARG A 187 2.19 -10.23 20.99
N ARG A 188 2.20 -8.97 20.53
CA ARG A 188 3.39 -8.28 20.03
C ARG A 188 4.07 -9.03 18.86
N ASP A 189 3.28 -9.77 18.09
CA ASP A 189 3.72 -10.40 16.85
C ASP A 189 3.63 -9.39 15.70
N PHE A 190 4.63 -8.53 15.63
CA PHE A 190 4.68 -7.45 14.65
C PHE A 190 4.84 -7.95 13.22
N GLU A 191 5.43 -9.13 13.01
CA GLU A 191 5.59 -9.70 11.67
C GLU A 191 4.24 -10.10 11.08
N SER A 192 3.40 -10.76 11.87
CA SER A 192 2.04 -11.11 11.45
C SER A 192 1.18 -9.86 11.23
N PHE A 193 1.29 -8.86 12.12
CA PHE A 193 0.57 -7.60 11.95
C PHE A 193 0.98 -6.86 10.66
N GLN A 194 2.27 -6.82 10.34
CA GLN A 194 2.80 -6.21 9.12
C GLN A 194 2.28 -6.87 7.84
N LYS A 195 1.99 -8.17 7.86
CA LYS A 195 1.37 -8.85 6.73
C LYS A 195 -0.13 -8.52 6.64
N ALA A 196 -0.81 -8.44 7.78
CA ALA A 196 -2.26 -8.23 7.84
C ALA A 196 -2.69 -6.80 7.51
N ARG A 197 -1.97 -5.78 7.98
CA ARG A 197 -2.33 -4.37 7.79
C ARG A 197 -2.54 -3.98 6.32
N PRO A 198 -1.61 -4.21 5.37
CA PRO A 198 -1.81 -3.84 3.97
C PRO A 198 -2.96 -4.62 3.30
N LEU A 199 -3.22 -5.86 3.73
CA LEU A 199 -4.41 -6.62 3.29
C LEU A 199 -5.71 -5.98 3.80
N LEU A 200 -5.74 -5.52 5.04
CA LEU A 200 -6.89 -4.81 5.62
C LEU A 200 -7.12 -3.46 4.93
N LEU A 201 -6.05 -2.72 4.62
CA LEU A 201 -6.13 -1.43 3.92
C LEU A 201 -6.66 -1.59 2.49
N SER A 202 -6.29 -2.67 1.80
CA SER A 202 -6.69 -2.93 0.42
C SER A 202 -8.06 -3.61 0.29
N ALA A 203 -8.62 -4.18 1.36
CA ALA A 203 -9.92 -4.84 1.33
C ALA A 203 -11.06 -3.93 0.84
N LYS A 204 -12.17 -4.53 0.39
CA LYS A 204 -13.41 -3.81 0.05
C LYS A 204 -14.13 -3.21 1.27
N PHE A 205 -13.64 -3.50 2.47
CA PHE A 205 -14.25 -3.07 3.72
C PHE A 205 -13.34 -2.11 4.47
N ALA A 206 -13.95 -1.17 5.19
CA ALA A 206 -13.28 -0.26 6.08
C ALA A 206 -13.87 -0.38 7.49
N LYS A 207 -13.04 -0.12 8.51
CA LYS A 207 -13.49 -0.05 9.90
C LYS A 207 -14.64 0.95 10.03
N CYS A 208 -15.67 0.59 10.79
CA CYS A 208 -16.81 1.47 11.00
C CYS A 208 -16.37 2.74 11.73
N ALA A 209 -16.64 3.90 11.15
CA ALA A 209 -16.27 5.19 11.74
C ALA A 209 -17.09 5.56 12.99
N THR A 210 -18.14 4.80 13.33
CA THR A 210 -19.00 5.06 14.49
C THR A 210 -18.58 4.26 15.71
N CYS A 211 -18.48 2.94 15.59
CA CYS A 211 -18.07 2.07 16.71
C CYS A 211 -16.56 1.80 16.73
N PHE A 212 -15.82 2.08 15.65
CA PHE A 212 -14.40 1.75 15.51
C PHE A 212 -14.06 0.29 15.78
N ASP A 213 -15.01 -0.63 15.55
CA ASP A 213 -14.92 -2.05 15.93
C ASP A 213 -14.65 -2.28 17.44
N ARG A 214 -15.04 -1.33 18.29
CA ARG A 214 -14.92 -1.48 19.74
C ARG A 214 -16.01 -2.43 20.24
N PHE A 215 -15.61 -3.50 20.91
CA PHE A 215 -16.49 -4.58 21.38
C PHE A 215 -17.84 -4.07 21.94
N GLY A 216 -17.81 -3.23 22.97
CA GLY A 216 -19.04 -2.74 23.63
C GLY A 216 -19.85 -1.70 22.84
N GLN A 217 -19.31 -1.13 21.76
CA GLN A 217 -20.05 -0.20 20.89
C GLN A 217 -20.53 -0.87 19.59
N ARG A 218 -19.91 -2.00 19.23
CA ARG A 218 -20.13 -2.68 17.98
C ARG A 218 -21.50 -3.35 17.93
N GLU A 219 -21.86 -4.09 18.99
CA GLU A 219 -23.05 -4.95 19.03
C GLU A 219 -24.34 -4.19 18.69
N ASP A 220 -24.48 -2.98 19.22
CA ASP A 220 -25.64 -2.11 19.00
C ASP A 220 -25.44 -1.08 17.86
N CYS A 221 -24.34 -1.18 17.10
CA CYS A 221 -24.02 -0.21 16.08
C CYS A 221 -24.91 -0.38 14.84
N ILE A 222 -25.87 0.51 14.66
CA ILE A 222 -26.78 0.54 13.50
C ILE A 222 -26.01 0.72 12.18
N ASN A 223 -24.95 1.53 12.18
CA ASN A 223 -24.20 1.85 10.95
C ASN A 223 -23.44 0.68 10.34
N CYS A 224 -23.04 -0.30 11.16
CA CYS A 224 -22.38 -1.52 10.68
C CYS A 224 -23.16 -2.80 10.99
N ALA A 225 -24.38 -2.69 11.51
CA ALA A 225 -25.22 -3.82 11.91
C ALA A 225 -24.47 -4.88 12.73
N GLY A 226 -23.68 -4.45 13.73
CA GLY A 226 -22.92 -5.36 14.58
C GLY A 226 -21.59 -5.88 14.01
N GLN A 227 -21.23 -5.56 12.76
CA GLN A 227 -20.05 -6.15 12.10
C GLN A 227 -18.72 -5.48 12.47
N GLY A 228 -18.77 -4.21 12.91
CA GLY A 228 -17.58 -3.41 13.22
C GLY A 228 -16.90 -2.79 12.00
N PHE A 229 -17.36 -3.11 10.79
CA PHE A 229 -16.87 -2.58 9.52
C PHE A 229 -18.01 -2.36 8.53
N VAL A 230 -17.73 -1.58 7.47
CA VAL A 230 -18.67 -1.26 6.40
C VAL A 230 -17.99 -1.45 5.05
N ALA A 231 -18.77 -1.72 3.99
CA ALA A 231 -18.23 -1.71 2.65
C ALA A 231 -17.77 -0.29 2.29
N LYS A 232 -16.59 -0.19 1.67
CA LYS A 232 -16.08 1.07 1.14
C LYS A 232 -16.97 1.51 -0.02
N PRO A 233 -17.18 2.83 -0.20
CA PRO A 233 -17.92 3.33 -1.34
C PRO A 233 -17.20 2.90 -2.62
N VAL A 234 -17.78 1.94 -3.32
CA VAL A 234 -17.20 1.44 -4.56
C VAL A 234 -17.45 2.50 -5.62
N SER A 235 -16.40 3.09 -6.17
CA SER A 235 -16.48 3.71 -7.50
C SER A 235 -16.52 2.62 -8.57
N GLN A 236 -17.59 1.82 -8.60
CA GLN A 236 -17.90 0.89 -9.69
C GLN A 236 -19.39 0.95 -10.07
N PRO A 237 -19.69 0.92 -11.38
CA PRO A 237 -20.96 0.42 -11.90
C PRO A 237 -21.04 -1.08 -11.61
N THR A 238 -22.17 -1.51 -11.04
CA THR A 238 -22.52 -2.91 -10.86
C THR A 238 -22.49 -3.65 -12.20
N SER A 239 -21.61 -4.64 -12.37
CA SER A 239 -21.84 -5.69 -13.36
C SER A 239 -22.81 -6.69 -12.72
N SER A 240 -24.04 -6.71 -13.23
CA SER A 240 -25.01 -7.76 -12.96
C SER A 240 -24.53 -9.09 -13.53
N ALA A 241 -25.04 -10.16 -12.90
CA ALA A 241 -24.85 -11.59 -13.16
C ALA A 241 -24.80 -12.04 -14.62
#